data_AF-A0A2V7JGQ8-F1
#
_entry.id   AF-A0A2V7JGQ8-F1
#
_cell.length_a   1.000
_cell.length_b   1.000
_cell.length_c   1.000
_cell.angle_alpha   90.00
_cell.angle_beta   90.00
_cell.angle_gamma   90.00
#
_symmetry.space_group_name_H-M   'P 1'
#
loop_
_entity.id
_entity.type
_entity.pdbx_description
1 polymer ?
#
loop_
_entity_poly.entity_id
_entity_poly.type
_entity_poly.pdbx_seq_one_letter_code
_entity_poly.pdbx_strand_id
1 'polypeptide(L)' 'MAYASNEGGKDDIYVVPFPNTRGGKWPISTDGGTEPVWSDRGTELFYRDASGNLVAVGVNANLTFSVARSTTLFPAASGS' A
#
# COMPACT_ATOMS: atom_id res chain seq x y z
N MET A 1 -4.30 2.83 -9.10
CA MET A 1 -5.22 1.88 -8.43
C MET A 1 -4.42 1.06 -7.44
N ALA A 2 -4.98 0.72 -6.28
CA ALA A 2 -4.35 -0.16 -5.30
C ALA A 2 -5.25 -1.36 -5.03
N TYR A 3 -4.66 -2.54 -4.82
CA TYR A 3 -5.39 -3.76 -4.50
C TYR A 3 -4.50 -4.72 -3.70
N ALA A 4 -5.12 -5.56 -2.89
CA ALA A 4 -4.46 -6.68 -2.22
C ALA A 4 -4.44 -7.90 -3.16
N SER A 5 -3.32 -8.61 -3.24
CA SER A 5 -3.20 -9.87 -4.00
C SER A 5 -2.30 -10.86 -3.26
N ASN A 6 -2.65 -12.14 -3.34
CA ASN A 6 -1.96 -13.24 -2.67
C ASN A 6 -0.91 -13.95 -3.55
N GLU A 7 -0.43 -13.31 -4.62
CA GLU A 7 0.47 -13.93 -5.62
C GLU A 7 1.75 -14.56 -5.03
N GLY A 8 2.19 -14.13 -3.84
CA GLY A 8 3.36 -14.67 -3.13
C GLY A 8 3.06 -15.61 -1.96
N GLY A 9 1.80 -16.01 -1.73
CA GLY A 9 1.41 -16.83 -0.57
C GLY A 9 1.15 -16.03 0.72
N LYS A 10 1.17 -14.70 0.62
CA LYS A 10 0.79 -13.71 1.65
C LYS A 10 0.01 -12.60 0.93
N ASP A 11 -1.01 -12.01 1.55
CA ASP A 11 -1.75 -10.89 0.95
C ASP A 11 -0.85 -9.66 0.90
N ASP A 12 -0.40 -9.22 -0.27
CA ASP A 12 0.40 -8.00 -0.44
C ASP A 12 -0.38 -6.91 -1.16
N ILE A 13 -0.15 -5.66 -0.77
CA ILE A 13 -0.72 -4.49 -1.43
C ILE A 13 0.13 -4.13 -2.64
N TYR A 14 -0.52 -4.06 -3.79
CA TYR A 14 0.07 -3.62 -5.04
C TYR A 14 -0.54 -2.32 -5.52
N VAL A 15 0.29 -1.51 -6.16
CA VAL A 15 -0.14 -0.32 -6.91
C VAL A 15 0.13 -0.53 -8.39
N VAL A 16 -0.87 -0.20 -9.20
CA VAL A 16 -0.75 -0.13 -10.65
C VAL A 16 -1.17 1.26 -11.15
N PRO A 17 -0.52 1.80 -12.19
CA PRO A 17 -0.95 3.03 -12.81
C PRO A 17 -2.30 2.83 -13.49
N PHE A 18 -3.17 3.81 -13.39
CA PHE A 18 -4.48 3.82 -14.05
C PHE A 18 -4.68 5.16 -14.77
N PRO A 19 -5.24 5.19 -15.99
CA PRO A 19 -5.79 4.06 -16.74
C PRO A 19 -4.74 3.18 -17.44
N ASN A 20 -3.48 3.61 -17.53
CA ASN A 20 -2.43 2.86 -18.22
C ASN A 20 -1.81 1.77 -17.33
N THR A 21 -2.47 0.62 -17.24
CA THR A 21 -2.01 -0.52 -16.42
C THR A 21 -0.74 -1.20 -16.95
N ARG A 22 -0.24 -0.84 -18.14
CA ARG A 22 1.05 -1.33 -18.67
C ARG A 22 2.27 -0.63 -18.03
N GLY A 23 2.06 0.41 -17.22
CA GLY A 23 3.14 1.19 -16.61
C GLY A 23 3.90 0.49 -15.47
N GLY A 24 3.55 -0.75 -15.11
CA GLY A 24 4.22 -1.54 -14.07
C GLY A 24 3.30 -1.90 -12.90
N LYS A 25 3.75 -2.86 -12.06
CA LYS A 25 3.12 -3.24 -10.80
C LYS A 25 4.15 -3.09 -9.69
N TRP A 26 3.84 -2.32 -8.66
CA TRP A 26 4.75 -2.08 -7.54
C TRP A 26 4.21 -2.69 -6.25
N PRO A 27 4.96 -3.56 -5.56
CA PRO A 27 4.62 -3.98 -4.21
C PRO A 27 4.80 -2.81 -3.24
N ILE A 28 3.82 -2.60 -2.36
CA ILE A 28 3.83 -1.56 -1.33
C ILE A 28 4.08 -2.18 0.05
N SER A 29 3.49 -3.33 0.34
CA SER A 29 3.80 -4.10 1.55
C SER A 29 4.94 -5.09 1.31
N THR A 30 5.78 -5.28 2.32
CA THR A 30 6.86 -6.29 2.33
C THR A 30 6.53 -7.50 3.20
N ASP A 31 5.62 -7.36 4.16
CA ASP A 31 5.22 -8.39 5.12
C ASP A 31 3.70 -8.64 5.12
N GLY A 32 3.03 -8.28 4.04
CA GLY A 32 1.58 -8.39 3.87
C GLY A 32 0.78 -7.13 4.24
N GLY A 33 -0.45 -7.05 3.73
CA GLY A 33 -1.41 -6.01 4.05
C GLY A 33 -2.76 -6.15 3.34
N THR A 34 -3.77 -5.51 3.92
CA THR A 34 -5.17 -5.56 3.47
C THR A 34 -5.81 -4.17 3.48
N GLU A 35 -7.03 -4.07 2.94
CA GLU A 35 -7.87 -2.87 2.96
C GLU A 35 -7.17 -1.59 2.42
N PRO A 36 -6.60 -1.60 1.20
CA PRO A 36 -5.92 -0.43 0.67
C PRO A 36 -6.91 0.70 0.33
N VAL A 37 -6.64 1.92 0.79
CA VAL A 37 -7.45 3.12 0.53
C VAL A 37 -6.55 4.29 0.14
N TRP A 38 -6.83 4.92 -0.99
CA TRP A 38 -6.14 6.14 -1.40
C TRP A 38 -6.67 7.35 -0.65
N SER A 39 -5.78 8.28 -0.30
CA SER A 39 -6.16 9.66 0.04
C SER A 39 -6.93 10.31 -1.11
N ASP A 40 -7.77 11.30 -0.79
CA ASP A 40 -8.53 12.07 -1.78
C ASP A 40 -7.64 12.73 -2.84
N ARG A 41 -6.39 13.06 -2.48
CA ARG A 41 -5.41 13.66 -3.40
C ARG A 41 -4.65 12.63 -4.25
N GLY A 42 -4.78 11.34 -3.95
CA GLY A 42 -4.10 10.25 -4.68
C GLY A 42 -2.57 10.20 -4.48
N THR A 43 -2.03 10.97 -3.52
CA THR A 43 -0.58 11.06 -3.23
C THR A 43 -0.16 10.21 -2.04
N GLU A 44 -1.11 9.55 -1.39
CA GLU A 44 -0.87 8.74 -0.20
C GLU A 44 -1.82 7.54 -0.19
N LEU A 45 -1.30 6.38 0.17
CA LEU A 45 -2.02 5.12 0.30
C LEU A 45 -2.00 4.67 1.76
N PHE A 46 -3.17 4.33 2.28
CA PHE A 46 -3.37 3.73 3.60
C PHE A 46 -3.70 2.25 3.45
N TYR A 47 -3.22 1.41 4.36
CA TYR A 47 -3.56 0.00 4.42
C TYR A 47 -3.36 -0.55 5.84
N ARG A 48 -3.89 -1.74 6.12
CA ARG A 48 -3.57 -2.49 7.35
C ARG A 48 -2.44 -3.46 7.10
N ASP A 49 -1.38 -3.42 7.89
CA ASP A 49 -0.30 -4.43 7.81
C ASP A 49 -0.71 -5.78 8.45
N ALA A 50 0.15 -6.79 8.34
CA ALA A 50 -0.10 -8.11 8.92
C ALA A 50 -0.23 -8.13 10.46
N SER A 51 0.24 -7.08 11.15
CA SER A 51 0.05 -6.90 12.60
C SER A 51 -1.22 -6.11 12.93
N GLY A 52 -2.00 -5.72 11.92
CA GLY A 52 -3.21 -4.94 12.04
C GLY A 52 -3.00 -3.44 12.19
N ASN A 53 -1.77 -2.93 12.07
CA ASN A 53 -1.48 -1.51 12.20
C ASN A 53 -1.96 -0.74 10.97
N LEU A 54 -2.41 0.50 11.19
CA LEU A 54 -2.67 1.42 10.08
C LEU A 54 -1.34 2.04 9.60
N VAL A 55 -1.00 1.77 8.35
CA VAL A 55 0.22 2.24 7.69
C VAL A 55 -0.13 3.24 6.60
N ALA A 56 0.66 4.31 6.48
CA ALA A 56 0.57 5.30 5.42
C ALA A 56 1.85 5.29 4.57
N VAL A 57 1.68 5.31 3.25
CA VAL A 57 2.77 5.35 2.27
C VAL A 57 2.57 6.50 1.30
N GLY A 58 3.54 7.41 1.27
CA GLY A 58 3.60 8.49 0.28
C GLY A 58 3.93 7.94 -1.11
N VAL A 59 3.11 8.35 -2.09
CA VAL A 59 3.19 7.95 -3.48
C VAL A 59 3.41 9.18 -4.34
N ASN A 60 4.57 9.25 -5.00
CA ASN A 60 4.87 10.29 -5.97
C ASN A 60 4.51 9.83 -7.38
N ALA A 61 3.46 10.41 -7.98
CA ALA A 61 2.99 10.10 -9.32
C ALA A 61 3.66 10.92 -10.45
N ASN A 62 4.65 11.77 -10.13
CA ASN A 62 5.37 12.58 -11.12
C ASN A 62 6.32 11.69 -11.95
N LEU A 63 5.77 10.95 -12.93
CA LEU A 63 6.41 10.20 -14.03
C LEU A 63 7.55 9.20 -13.71
N THR A 64 7.98 9.10 -12.45
CA THR A 64 8.78 8.01 -11.90
C THR A 64 8.21 7.73 -10.52
N PHE A 65 7.40 6.67 -10.43
CA PHE A 65 6.85 6.22 -9.16
C PHE A 65 8.00 5.87 -8.21
N SER A 66 8.13 6.62 -7.11
CA SER A 66 9.06 6.32 -6.03
C SER A 66 8.30 6.19 -4.72
N VAL A 67 8.50 5.07 -4.04
CA VAL A 67 7.95 4.79 -2.71
C VAL A 67 8.80 5.56 -1.70
N ALA A 68 8.17 6.48 -0.96
CA ALA A 68 8.83 7.16 0.15
C ALA A 68 8.96 6.22 1.36
N ARG A 69 9.83 6.57 2.33
CA ARG A 69 10.00 5.80 3.58
C ARG A 69 8.66 5.65 4.28
N SER A 70 8.29 4.40 4.60
CA SER A 70 7.09 4.09 5.36
C SER A 70 7.22 4.58 6.80
N THR A 71 6.12 5.11 7.35
CA THR A 71 6.02 5.50 8.75
C THR A 71 4.79 4.84 9.38
N THR A 72 4.97 4.18 10.51
CA THR A 72 3.88 3.65 11.32
C THR A 72 3.27 4.79 12.11
N LEU A 73 1.94 4.94 12.07
CA LEU A 73 1.25 6.04 12.75
C LEU A 73 0.72 5.62 14.13
N PHE A 74 0.15 4.42 14.24
CA PHE A 74 -0.38 3.90 15.50
C PHE A 74 -0.22 2.38 15.59
N PRO A 75 0.11 1.83 16.78
CA PRO A 75 0.08 0.40 17.02
C PRO A 75 -1.36 -0.11 17.13
N ALA A 76 -1.63 -1.29 16.57
CA ALA A 76 -2.90 -1.98 16.72
C ALA A 76 -3.04 -2.55 18.14
N ALA A 77 -4.21 -2.40 18.75
CA ALA A 77 -4.48 -2.94 20.08
C ALA A 77 -4.50 -4.48 20.04
N SER A 78 -3.70 -5.11 20.89
CA SER A 78 -3.70 -6.57 21.09
C SER A 78 -4.93 -6.99 21.88
N GLY A 79 -5.87 -7.71 21.27
CA GLY A 79 -6.98 -8.37 21.95
C GLY A 79 -6.58 -9.77 22.41
N SER A 80 -6.80 -10.07 23.69
CA SER A 80 -6.58 -11.36 24.37
C SER A 80 -7.50 -12.48 23.89
#